data_AF-A0AA46WYR7-F1
#
_entry.id   AF-A0AA46WYR7-F1
#
_cell.length_a   1.000
_cell.length_b   1.000
_cell.length_c   1.000
_cell.angle_alpha   90.00
_cell.angle_beta   90.00
_cell.angle_gamma   90.00
#
_symmetry.space_group_name_H-M   'P 1'
#
loop_
_entity.id
_entity.type
_entity.pdbx_description
1 polymer ?
#
loop_
_entity_poly.entity_id
_entity_poly.type
_entity_poly.pdbx_seq_one_letter_code
_entity_poly.pdbx_strand_id
1 'polypeptide(L)' 'MAGDPADPQETDEPPDEPDEVTEEERKSRARIDRARLARIFGDVLPETTRDERRDDDPREGGTDEWLRRQVPPHHSGS' A
#
# COMPACT_ATOMS: atom_id res chain seq x y z
N MET A 1 11.70 -12.65 -46.11
CA MET A 1 12.73 -11.98 -45.29
C MET A 1 12.29 -12.12 -43.84
N ALA A 2 13.05 -12.87 -43.05
CA ALA A 2 12.78 -13.10 -41.63
C ALA A 2 13.08 -11.80 -40.85
N GLY A 3 12.12 -11.38 -40.02
CA GLY A 3 12.32 -10.33 -39.02
C GLY A 3 12.69 -10.98 -37.70
N ASP A 4 13.79 -10.52 -37.15
CA ASP A 4 14.40 -10.87 -35.86
C ASP A 4 13.41 -10.74 -34.69
N PRO A 5 13.37 -11.68 -33.71
CA PRO A 5 12.56 -11.49 -32.51
C PRO A 5 13.25 -10.47 -31.60
N ALA A 6 12.66 -9.28 -31.48
CA ALA A 6 13.07 -8.32 -30.46
C ALA A 6 12.91 -8.96 -29.07
N ASP A 7 14.05 -9.18 -28.42
CA ASP A 7 14.21 -9.50 -27.02
C ASP A 7 13.32 -8.57 -26.17
N PRO A 8 12.31 -9.07 -25.42
CA PRO A 8 11.56 -8.22 -24.53
C PRO A 8 12.51 -7.81 -23.42
N GLN A 9 13.07 -6.62 -23.59
CA GLN A 9 13.87 -5.89 -22.63
C GLN A 9 13.39 -6.23 -21.22
N GLU A 10 14.24 -6.94 -20.47
CA GLU A 10 14.24 -6.92 -19.02
C GLU A 10 14.16 -5.44 -18.62
N THR A 11 12.95 -4.98 -18.30
CA THR A 11 12.78 -3.73 -17.59
C THR A 11 13.32 -3.99 -16.20
N ASP A 12 14.62 -3.74 -16.03
CA ASP A 12 15.19 -3.36 -14.75
C ASP A 12 14.53 -2.02 -14.39
N GLU A 13 13.26 -2.12 -13.97
CA GLU A 13 12.53 -1.00 -13.42
C GLU A 13 13.27 -0.67 -12.12
N PRO A 14 13.90 0.52 -12.03
CA PRO A 14 14.64 0.87 -10.83
C PRO A 14 13.68 0.76 -9.64
N PRO A 15 14.13 0.26 -8.48
CA PRO A 15 13.27 0.21 -7.30
C PRO A 15 12.71 1.61 -7.08
N ASP A 16 11.39 1.73 -6.84
CA ASP A 16 10.70 2.97 -6.47
C ASP A 16 11.60 3.80 -5.55
N GLU A 17 12.38 4.73 -6.13
CA GLU A 17 13.21 5.61 -5.33
C GLU A 17 12.21 6.46 -4.57
N PRO A 18 12.29 6.49 -3.23
CA PRO A 18 11.35 7.30 -2.47
C PRO A 18 11.47 8.73 -2.99
N ASP A 19 10.35 9.29 -3.47
CA ASP A 19 10.24 10.70 -3.89
C ASP A 19 11.14 11.53 -2.98
N GLU A 20 12.09 12.29 -3.55
CA GLU A 20 13.09 13.04 -2.78
C GLU A 20 12.40 13.91 -1.72
N VAL A 21 12.25 13.38 -0.50
CA VAL A 21 11.56 14.11 0.55
C VAL A 21 12.43 15.29 0.93
N THR A 22 11.87 16.47 0.73
CA THR A 22 12.58 17.72 0.97
C THR A 22 13.00 17.82 2.43
N GLU A 23 14.10 18.52 2.71
CA GLU A 23 14.55 18.78 4.09
C GLU A 23 13.48 19.46 4.95
N GLU A 24 12.61 20.26 4.32
CA GLU A 24 11.47 20.89 5.00
C GLU A 24 10.40 19.87 5.39
N GLU A 25 10.14 18.86 4.55
CA GLU A 25 9.25 17.76 4.90
C GLU A 25 9.81 16.88 6.01
N ARG A 26 11.12 16.60 6.00
CA ARG A 26 11.78 15.87 7.09
C ARG A 26 11.69 16.62 8.41
N LYS A 27 11.92 17.94 8.42
CA LYS A 27 11.76 18.80 9.60
C LYS A 27 10.31 18.86 10.08
N SER A 28 9.35 18.96 9.14
CA SER A 28 7.91 18.96 9.44
C SER A 28 7.50 17.66 10.11
N ARG A 29 7.94 16.51 9.59
CA ARG A 29 7.73 15.19 10.20
C ARG A 29 8.40 15.06 11.56
N ALA A 30 9.61 15.59 11.73
CA ALA A 30 10.32 15.60 13.01
C ALA A 30 9.61 16.46 14.07
N ARG A 31 8.85 17.49 13.65
CA ARG A 31 8.04 18.33 14.54
C ARG A 31 6.73 17.67 14.97
N ILE A 32 6.31 16.58 14.32
CA ILE A 32 5.09 15.87 14.72
C ILE A 32 5.28 15.32 16.13
N ASP A 33 4.36 15.70 17.01
CA ASP A 33 4.37 15.29 18.41
C ASP A 33 4.25 13.77 18.54
N ARG A 34 5.19 13.16 19.27
CA ARG A 34 5.18 11.73 19.60
C ARG A 34 3.87 11.31 20.25
N ALA A 35 3.29 12.14 21.12
CA ALA A 35 2.01 11.86 21.77
C ALA A 35 0.85 11.82 20.76
N ARG A 36 0.91 12.60 19.68
CA ARG A 36 -0.09 12.57 18.61
C ARG A 36 -0.02 11.27 17.81
N LEU A 37 1.18 10.80 17.51
CA LEU A 37 1.39 9.52 16.81
C LEU A 37 0.94 8.34 17.68
N ALA A 38 1.34 8.34 18.95
CA ALA A 38 0.93 7.33 19.93
C ALA A 38 -0.59 7.23 20.09
N ARG A 39 -1.31 8.36 20.02
CA ARG A 39 -2.78 8.34 20.08
C ARG A 39 -3.44 7.65 18.89
N ILE A 40 -2.79 7.64 17.72
CA ILE A 40 -3.34 7.02 16.49
C ILE A 40 -2.88 5.58 16.36
N PHE A 41 -1.59 5.33 16.60
CA PHE A 41 -0.94 4.04 16.31
C PHE A 41 -0.62 3.21 17.56
N GLY A 42 -0.73 3.80 18.75
CA GLY A 42 -0.26 3.20 20.00
C GLY A 42 1.24 3.45 20.24
N ASP A 43 1.68 3.15 21.47
CA ASP A 43 3.09 3.23 21.88
C ASP A 43 3.87 1.92 21.67
N VAL A 44 3.15 0.81 21.45
CA VAL A 44 3.70 -0.55 21.38
C VAL A 44 3.23 -1.22 20.10
N LEU A 45 4.16 -1.81 19.34
CA LEU A 45 3.82 -2.65 18.19
C LEU A 45 3.22 -3.98 18.67
N PRO A 46 2.20 -4.51 17.98
CA PRO A 46 1.69 -5.84 18.27
C PRO A 46 2.77 -6.90 18.02
N GLU A 47 2.75 -7.97 18.81
CA GLU A 47 3.70 -9.09 18.71
C GLU A 47 3.55 -9.86 17.40
N THR A 48 2.37 -9.81 16.78
CA THR A 48 2.04 -10.48 15.53
C THR A 48 1.58 -9.48 14.49
N THR A 49 1.91 -9.71 13.23
CA THR A 49 1.43 -8.88 12.11
C THR A 49 -0.06 -9.15 11.82
N ARG A 50 -0.65 -8.38 10.89
CA ARG A 50 -2.04 -8.60 10.48
C ARG A 50 -2.22 -9.92 9.75
N ASP A 51 -1.27 -10.31 8.91
CA ASP A 51 -1.31 -11.55 8.13
C ASP A 51 -1.17 -12.81 9.01
N GLU A 52 -0.52 -12.70 10.17
CA GLU A 52 -0.39 -13.80 11.13
C GLU A 52 -1.63 -13.99 12.01
N ARG A 53 -2.45 -12.94 12.18
CA ARG A 53 -3.72 -13.01 12.92
C ARG A 53 -4.76 -13.68 12.03
N ARG A 54 -5.12 -14.92 12.37
CA ARG A 54 -6.27 -15.60 11.76
C ARG A 54 -7.56 -14.84 12.06
N ASP A 55 -8.46 -14.87 11.08
CA ASP A 55 -9.84 -14.36 10.87
C ASP A 55 -10.83 -14.32 12.07
N ASP A 56 -10.39 -14.39 13.32
CA ASP A 56 -11.23 -14.18 14.52
C ASP A 56 -11.67 -12.71 14.69
N ASP A 57 -11.39 -11.85 13.70
CA ASP A 57 -11.81 -10.45 13.69
C ASP A 57 -13.18 -10.31 12.97
N PRO A 58 -14.26 -9.90 13.68
CA PRO A 58 -15.61 -9.80 13.09
C PRO A 58 -15.74 -8.79 11.94
N ARG A 59 -14.66 -8.08 11.57
CA ARG A 59 -14.59 -7.13 10.45
C ARG A 59 -14.52 -7.79 9.07
N GLU A 60 -14.20 -9.08 8.97
CA GLU A 60 -14.02 -9.74 7.67
C GLU A 60 -15.32 -10.04 6.91
N GLY A 61 -16.46 -10.08 7.61
CA GLY A 61 -17.78 -10.26 6.98
C GLY A 61 -18.24 -9.09 6.10
N GLY A 62 -17.60 -7.92 6.18
CA GLY A 62 -17.93 -6.72 5.40
C GLY A 62 -17.11 -6.54 4.12
N THR A 63 -16.11 -7.40 3.89
CA THR A 63 -15.12 -7.21 2.81
C THR A 63 -15.75 -7.37 1.43
N ASP A 64 -16.64 -8.34 1.27
CA ASP A 64 -17.33 -8.64 0.01
C ASP A 64 -18.27 -7.51 -0.45
N GLU A 65 -19.04 -6.95 0.49
CA GLU A 65 -19.96 -5.85 0.19
C GLU A 65 -19.21 -4.55 -0.13
N TRP A 66 -18.09 -4.30 0.56
CA TRP A 66 -17.21 -3.19 0.26
C TRP A 66 -16.56 -3.34 -1.12
N LEU A 67 -16.03 -4.53 -1.46
CA LEU A 67 -15.43 -4.82 -2.77
C LEU A 67 -16.41 -4.63 -3.92
N ARG A 68 -17.66 -5.12 -3.78
CA ARG A 68 -18.72 -4.92 -4.79
C ARG A 68 -19.04 -3.44 -5.03
N ARG A 69 -18.88 -2.59 -4.01
CA ARG A 69 -19.08 -1.13 -4.11
C ARG A 69 -17.88 -0.38 -4.72
N GLN A 70 -16.72 -1.02 -4.79
CA GLN A 70 -15.51 -0.46 -5.41
C GLN A 70 -15.38 -0.80 -6.90
N VAL A 71 -16.31 -1.55 -7.49
CA VAL A 71 -16.28 -1.89 -8.92
C VAL A 71 -16.58 -0.64 -9.76
N PRO A 72 -15.66 -0.18 -10.62
CA PRO A 72 -15.91 0.95 -11.51
C PRO A 72 -17.08 0.66 -12.49
N PRO A 73 -17.87 1.68 -12.88
CA PRO A 73 -19.11 1.50 -13.65
C PRO A 73 -18.93 0.94 -15.07
N HIS A 74 -17.69 0.85 -15.56
CA HIS A 74 -17.37 0.35 -16.89
C HIS A 74 -16.96 -1.13 -16.92
N HIS A 75 -17.10 -1.85 -15.79
CA HIS A 75 -16.66 -3.23 -15.70
C HIS A 75 -17.62 -4.27 -16.33
N SER A 76 -18.77 -3.84 -16.84
CA SER A 76 -19.66 -4.68 -17.66
C SER A 76 -19.59 -4.24 -19.12
N GLY A 77 -18.45 -4.52 -19.76
CA GLY A 77 -18.27 -4.38 -21.20
C GLY A 77 -17.74 -5.69 -21.78
N SER A 78 -18.67 -6.51 -22.28
CA SER A 78 -18.52 -7.70 -23.15
C SER A 78 -17.46 -8.76 -22.84
#